data_AF-A0AAW1IXH7-F1
#
_entry.id   AF-A0AAW1IXH7-F1
#
_cell.length_a   1.000
_cell.length_b   1.000
_cell.length_c   1.000
_cell.angle_alpha   90.00
_cell.angle_beta   90.00
_cell.angle_gamma   90.00
#
_symmetry.space_group_name_H-M   'P 1'
#
loop_
_entity.id
_entity.type
_entity.pdbx_description
1 polymer ?
#
loop_
_entity_poly.entity_id
_entity_poly.type
_entity_poly.pdbx_seq_one_letter_code
_entity_poly.pdbx_strand_id
1 'polypeptide(L)'
;MHKEIWATYFHMGSTDKNPQHQNCPVGADSWCAYRRAEADGLNMRKFKHDYLPLEPQVLKVLHPIYTDLTRMEADAKEATIIMKVLTACYGTLLRNIFTAA
;
A
#
# COMPACT_ATOMS: atom_id res chain seq x y z
N MET A 1 6.54 -8.23 -9.64
CA MET A 1 5.21 -7.59 -9.78
C MET A 1 4.16 -8.05 -8.77
N HIS A 2 3.99 -9.35 -8.48
CA HIS A 2 2.99 -9.76 -7.47
C HIS A 2 3.29 -9.20 -6.07
N LYS A 3 4.57 -9.15 -5.69
CA LYS A 3 4.99 -8.60 -4.39
C LYS A 3 4.59 -7.14 -4.26
N GLU A 4 4.72 -6.37 -5.33
CA GLU A 4 4.46 -4.95 -5.42
C GLU A 4 2.95 -4.65 -5.27
N ILE A 5 2.09 -5.48 -5.85
CA ILE A 5 0.63 -5.42 -5.62
C ILE A 5 0.32 -5.71 -4.16
N TRP A 6 0.85 -6.81 -3.60
CA TRP A 6 0.61 -7.16 -2.20
C TRP A 6 1.28 -6.21 -1.21
N ALA A 7 2.23 -5.36 -1.64
CA ALA A 7 2.92 -4.43 -0.78
C ALA A 7 1.96 -3.43 -0.13
N THR A 8 1.02 -2.87 -0.89
CA THR A 8 0.04 -1.92 -0.34
C THR A 8 -0.97 -2.62 0.57
N TYR A 9 -1.41 -3.85 0.24
CA TYR A 9 -2.29 -4.63 1.11
C TYR A 9 -1.69 -4.84 2.51
N PHE A 10 -0.46 -5.36 2.55
CA PHE A 10 0.22 -5.63 3.81
C PHE A 10 0.63 -4.35 4.53
N HIS A 11 1.05 -3.31 3.79
CA HIS A 11 1.33 -2.00 4.36
C HIS A 11 0.12 -1.43 5.11
N MET A 12 -1.07 -1.44 4.49
CA MET A 12 -2.29 -0.91 5.11
C MET A 12 -2.74 -1.70 6.36
N GLY A 13 -2.37 -2.98 6.48
CA GLY A 13 -2.61 -3.79 7.68
C GLY A 13 -1.46 -3.80 8.68
N SER A 14 -0.38 -3.06 8.42
CA SER A 14 0.82 -3.06 9.25
C SER A 14 0.62 -2.26 10.53
N THR A 15 1.21 -2.73 11.63
CA THR A 15 1.19 -2.04 12.93
C THR A 15 2.59 -2.00 13.53
N ASP A 16 2.81 -1.17 14.55
CA ASP A 16 4.08 -1.15 15.29
C ASP A 16 4.45 -2.54 15.87
N LYS A 17 3.43 -3.30 16.31
CA LYS A 17 3.60 -4.62 16.93
C LYS A 17 3.74 -5.74 15.90
N ASN A 18 3.15 -5.56 14.73
CA ASN A 18 3.17 -6.50 13.61
C ASN A 18 3.48 -5.74 12.31
N PRO A 19 4.77 -5.40 12.08
CA PRO A 19 5.17 -4.68 10.88
C PRO A 19 5.12 -5.61 9.67
N GLN A 20 4.43 -5.19 8.61
CA GLN A 20 4.21 -6.02 7.41
C GLN A 20 4.76 -5.35 6.14
N HIS A 21 6.03 -4.93 6.19
CA HIS A 21 6.69 -4.18 5.11
C HIS A 21 7.57 -5.05 4.19
N GLN A 22 7.50 -6.38 4.31
CA GLN A 22 8.34 -7.34 3.57
C GLN A 22 8.31 -7.15 2.05
N ASN A 23 7.19 -6.66 1.52
CA ASN A 23 6.96 -6.48 0.10
C ASN A 23 7.18 -5.03 -0.39
N CYS A 24 7.39 -4.08 0.52
CA CYS A 24 7.69 -2.70 0.15
C CYS A 24 9.10 -2.61 -0.47
N PRO A 25 9.34 -1.69 -1.42
CA PRO A 25 10.68 -1.42 -1.95
C PRO A 25 11.65 -1.08 -0.81
N VAL A 26 12.87 -1.58 -0.88
CA VAL A 26 13.92 -1.28 0.11
C VAL A 26 14.66 0.00 -0.26
N GLY A 27 15.31 0.63 0.72
CA GLY A 27 16.17 1.79 0.51
C GLY A 27 15.53 3.14 0.83
N ALA A 28 16.37 4.18 0.85
CA ALA A 28 15.98 5.56 1.19
C ALA A 28 14.96 6.15 0.20
N ASP A 29 14.94 5.67 -1.06
CA ASP A 29 14.00 6.10 -2.10
C ASP A 29 12.66 5.34 -2.04
N SER A 30 12.47 4.46 -1.05
CA SER A 30 11.20 3.75 -0.89
C SER A 30 10.06 4.72 -0.59
N TRP A 31 8.89 4.48 -1.18
CA TRP A 31 7.67 5.16 -0.75
C TRP A 31 7.25 4.77 0.68
N CYS A 32 7.72 3.62 1.19
CA CYS A 32 7.40 3.12 2.53
C CYS A 32 8.30 3.77 3.59
N ALA A 33 7.71 4.53 4.52
CA ALA A 33 8.42 5.20 5.60
C ALA A 33 9.21 4.23 6.50
N TYR A 34 8.67 3.02 6.74
CA TYR A 34 9.37 1.98 7.50
C TYR A 34 10.67 1.56 6.81
N ARG A 35 10.66 1.37 5.48
CA ARG A 35 11.83 0.98 4.70
C ARG A 35 12.86 2.09 4.56
N ARG A 36 12.40 3.35 4.47
CA ARG A 36 13.31 4.51 4.54
C ARG A 36 14.02 4.56 5.89
N ALA A 37 13.25 4.49 6.98
CA ALA A 37 13.80 4.50 8.33
C ALA A 37 14.79 3.35 8.58
N GLU A 38 14.50 2.15 8.08
CA GLU A 38 15.42 1.02 8.12
C GLU A 38 16.71 1.29 7.34
N ALA A 39 16.61 1.86 6.13
CA ALA A 39 17.76 2.23 5.30
C ALA A 39 18.63 3.33 5.93
N ASP A 40 18.00 4.27 6.65
CA ASP A 40 18.65 5.36 7.37
C ASP A 40 19.28 4.89 8.70
N GLY A 41 19.17 3.60 9.04
CA GLY A 41 19.74 3.02 10.26
C GLY A 41 18.95 3.34 11.52
N LEU A 42 17.67 3.70 11.41
CA LEU A 42 16.82 3.91 12.58
C LEU A 42 16.70 2.61 13.38
N ASN A 43 16.75 2.72 14.70
CA ASN A 43 16.31 1.64 15.58
C ASN A 43 14.80 1.43 15.40
N MET A 44 14.41 0.33 14.72
CA MET A 44 13.01 0.05 14.39
C MET A 44 12.08 -0.11 15.59
N ARG A 45 12.60 -0.27 16.82
CA ARG A 45 11.79 -0.18 18.05
C ARG A 45 11.24 1.23 18.32
N LYS A 46 11.89 2.25 17.75
CA LYS A 46 11.48 3.67 17.84
C LYS A 46 10.59 4.09 16.67
N PHE A 47 10.54 3.31 15.60
CA PHE A 47 9.65 3.61 14.48
C PHE A 47 8.20 3.56 14.94
N LYS A 48 7.40 4.51 14.45
CA LYS A 48 5.97 4.62 14.69
C LYS A 48 5.26 4.83 13.37
N HIS A 49 4.24 4.02 13.12
CA HIS A 49 3.35 4.26 11.98
C HIS A 49 2.61 5.58 12.20
N ASP A 50 2.56 6.40 11.15
CA ASP A 50 1.86 7.68 11.11
C ASP A 50 0.40 7.55 10.64
N TYR A 51 -0.05 6.32 10.37
CA TYR A 51 -1.41 5.98 10.00
C TYR A 51 -2.00 4.91 10.92
N LEU A 52 -3.33 4.86 10.98
CA LEU A 52 -4.05 3.78 11.62
C LEU A 52 -4.19 2.59 10.64
N PRO A 53 -3.89 1.35 11.08
CA PRO A 53 -4.07 0.18 10.24
C PRO A 53 -5.55 0.01 9.87
N LEU A 54 -5.81 -0.51 8.67
CA LEU A 54 -7.15 -0.93 8.29
C LEU A 54 -7.65 -2.05 9.20
N GLU A 55 -8.93 -1.99 9.54
CA GLU A 55 -9.55 -3.04 10.34
C GLU A 55 -9.53 -4.40 9.63
N PRO A 56 -9.44 -5.51 10.38
CA PRO A 56 -9.38 -6.86 9.79
C PRO A 56 -10.55 -7.16 8.85
N GLN A 57 -11.75 -6.64 9.14
CA GLN A 57 -12.92 -6.82 8.27
C GLN A 57 -12.77 -6.13 6.92
N VAL A 58 -12.14 -4.95 6.88
CA VAL A 58 -11.85 -4.22 5.64
C VAL A 58 -10.79 -4.97 4.84
N LEU A 59 -9.72 -5.42 5.49
CA LEU A 59 -8.68 -6.22 4.85
C LEU A 59 -9.23 -7.53 4.27
N LYS A 60 -10.23 -8.14 4.92
CA LYS A 60 -10.91 -9.34 4.41
C LYS A 60 -11.69 -9.05 3.13
N VAL A 61 -12.37 -7.91 3.04
CA VAL A 61 -13.09 -7.47 1.83
C VAL A 61 -12.13 -7.10 0.71
N LEU A 62 -10.97 -6.50 1.04
CA LEU A 62 -9.96 -6.13 0.04
C LEU A 62 -9.18 -7.34 -0.50
N HIS A 63 -8.99 -8.39 0.30
CA HIS A 63 -8.18 -9.55 -0.09
C HIS A 63 -8.57 -10.16 -1.45
N PRO A 64 -9.85 -10.46 -1.75
CA PRO A 64 -10.23 -10.99 -3.07
C PRO A 64 -9.88 -10.01 -4.20
N ILE A 65 -10.03 -8.70 -4.00
CA ILE A 65 -9.66 -7.68 -5.00
C ILE A 65 -8.15 -7.76 -5.31
N TYR A 66 -7.30 -7.79 -4.29
CA TYR A 66 -5.84 -7.95 -4.48
C TYR A 66 -5.47 -9.28 -5.14
N THR A 67 -6.23 -10.33 -4.83
CA THR A 67 -6.07 -11.65 -5.45
C THR A 67 -6.40 -11.59 -6.94
N ASP A 68 -7.51 -10.95 -7.31
CA ASP A 68 -7.94 -10.80 -8.70
C ASP A 68 -6.96 -9.92 -9.47
N LEU A 69 -6.52 -8.79 -8.89
CA LEU A 69 -5.47 -7.95 -9.48
C LEU A 69 -4.19 -8.74 -9.78
N THR A 70 -3.80 -9.63 -8.87
CA THR A 70 -2.61 -10.47 -9.06
C THR A 70 -2.79 -11.46 -10.22
N ARG A 71 -4.01 -11.99 -10.43
CA ARG A 71 -4.32 -12.89 -11.55
C ARG A 71 -4.42 -12.14 -12.88
N MET A 72 -5.12 -11.01 -12.90
CA MET A 72 -5.26 -10.16 -14.10
C MET A 72 -3.90 -9.67 -14.63
N GLU A 73 -2.95 -9.41 -13.74
CA GLU A 73 -1.57 -9.06 -14.10
C GLU A 73 -0.78 -10.27 -14.65
N ALA A 74 -1.08 -11.48 -14.17
CA ALA A 74 -0.54 -12.69 -14.79
C ALA A 74 -1.12 -12.92 -16.20
N ASP A 75 -2.28 -12.34 -16.49
CA ASP A 75 -3.03 -12.59 -17.72
C ASP A 75 -2.88 -11.49 -18.79
N ALA A 76 -2.67 -10.20 -18.47
CA ALA A 76 -2.73 -9.21 -19.54
C ALA A 76 -2.19 -7.79 -19.28
N LYS A 77 -1.89 -7.16 -20.42
CA LYS A 77 -1.96 -5.73 -20.79
C LYS A 77 -3.14 -4.91 -20.19
N GLU A 78 -4.03 -5.51 -19.39
CA GLU A 78 -5.21 -4.92 -18.73
C GLU A 78 -4.89 -4.25 -17.39
N ALA A 79 -3.77 -4.64 -16.76
CA ALA A 79 -3.10 -4.00 -15.63
C ALA A 79 -3.07 -2.45 -15.66
N THR A 80 -2.77 -1.92 -16.85
CA THR A 80 -2.64 -0.47 -17.08
C THR A 80 -3.98 0.25 -16.97
N ILE A 81 -5.10 -0.42 -17.23
CA ILE A 81 -6.44 0.18 -17.17
C ILE A 81 -6.88 0.32 -15.71
N ILE A 82 -6.62 -0.68 -14.87
CA ILE A 82 -7.01 -0.62 -13.45
C ILE A 82 -6.15 0.38 -12.67
N MET A 83 -4.83 0.46 -12.94
CA MET A 83 -3.98 1.50 -12.34
C MET A 83 -4.47 2.92 -12.70
N LYS A 84 -4.92 3.11 -13.95
CA LYS A 84 -5.53 4.38 -14.40
C LYS A 84 -6.88 4.65 -13.73
N VAL A 85 -7.73 3.64 -13.55
CA VAL A 85 -9.02 3.78 -12.85
C VAL A 85 -8.81 4.10 -11.37
N LEU A 86 -7.90 3.40 -10.68
CA LEU A 86 -7.60 3.66 -9.27
C LEU A 86 -6.98 5.05 -9.06
N THR A 87 -6.10 5.48 -9.97
CA THR A 87 -5.52 6.84 -9.94
C THR A 87 -6.56 7.92 -10.26
N ALA A 88 -7.49 7.66 -11.18
CA ALA A 88 -8.60 8.57 -11.48
C ALA A 88 -9.61 8.67 -10.33
N CYS A 89 -9.93 7.54 -9.69
CA CYS A 89 -10.81 7.50 -8.52
C CYS A 89 -10.18 8.20 -7.31
N TYR A 90 -8.92 7.91 -6.98
CA TYR A 90 -8.21 8.60 -5.88
C TYR A 90 -7.94 10.08 -6.18
N GLY A 91 -7.59 10.42 -7.42
CA GLY A 91 -7.35 11.81 -7.83
C GLY A 91 -8.62 12.69 -7.84
N THR A 92 -9.80 12.08 -7.95
CA THR A 92 -11.10 12.78 -7.86
C THR A 92 -11.55 12.89 -6.40
N LEU A 93 -11.32 11.84 -5.60
CA LEU A 93 -11.62 11.85 -4.16
C LEU A 93 -10.79 12.90 -3.42
N LEU A 94 -9.49 13.01 -3.71
CA LEU A 94 -8.59 14.00 -3.09
C LEU A 94 -8.93 15.43 -3.50
N ARG A 95 -9.29 15.69 -4.77
CA ARG A 95 -9.68 17.03 -5.22
C ARG A 95 -10.93 17.54 -4.51
N ASN A 96 -11.94 16.70 -4.32
CA ASN A 96 -13.18 17.08 -3.64
C ASN A 96 -13.01 17.34 -2.14
N ILE A 97 -11.96 16.80 -1.51
CA ILE A 97 -11.63 17.07 -0.09
C ILE A 97 -10.92 18.43 0.06
N PHE A 98 -10.15 18.88 -0.94
CA PHE A 98 -9.41 20.14 -0.90
C PHE A 98 -10.13 21.35 -1.50
N THR A 99 -11.19 21.17 -2.29
CA THR A 99 -12.03 22.28 -2.81
C THR A 99 -13.26 22.55 -1.96
N ALA A 100 -13.47 21.81 -0.88
CA ALA A 100 -14.57 22.00 0.08
C ALA A 100 -14.10 22.67 1.39
N ALA A 101 -12.94 23.33 1.38
CA ALA A 101 -12.43 24.17 2.46
C ALA A 101 -12.29 25.62 2.00
#